data_AF-A0A3M1T5N5-F1
#
_entry.id   AF-A0A3M1T5N5-F1
#
_cell.length_a   1.000
_cell.length_b   1.000
_cell.length_c   1.000
_cell.angle_alpha   90.00
_cell.angle_beta   90.00
_cell.angle_gamma   90.00
#
_symmetry.space_group_name_H-M   'P 1'
#
loop_
_entity.id
_entity.type
_entity.pdbx_description
1 polymer ?
#
loop_
_entity_poly.entity_id
_entity_poly.type
_entity_poly.pdbx_seq_one_letter_code
_entity_poly.pdbx_strand_id
1 'polypeptide(L)'
;MVQGVLPSDASRLRPTRGFGRGAACLESALEALERELTVEEESRASGLRARLLRALPFVRAELEEEEAPGGLLDDVLLEDPALAPRVDRLRRLHRKLLRHLEGLIALLAEAPADAPRVQRARRRLARELRQHRRDEERLLLDAHCLDVGGEGP
;
A
#
# COMPACT_ATOMS: atom_id res chain seq x y z
N MET A 1 46.86 7.02 28.70
CA MET A 1 46.71 6.73 27.26
C MET A 1 45.45 5.88 27.14
N VAL A 2 44.40 6.45 26.57
CA VAL A 2 43.06 5.83 26.46
C VAL A 2 42.89 5.38 25.02
N GLN A 3 42.74 4.08 24.79
CA GLN A 3 42.15 3.57 23.55
C GLN A 3 41.06 2.59 23.95
N GLY A 4 39.83 3.09 23.93
CA GLY A 4 38.63 2.29 24.03
C GLY A 4 38.44 1.53 22.72
N VAL A 5 38.43 0.21 22.83
CA VAL A 5 37.94 -0.68 21.77
C VAL A 5 36.43 -0.65 21.84
N LEU A 6 35.78 0.00 20.87
CA LEU A 6 34.35 -0.17 20.66
C LEU A 6 34.14 -1.53 19.96
N PRO A 7 33.22 -2.38 20.43
CA PRO A 7 32.86 -3.59 19.71
C PRO A 7 32.12 -3.22 18.43
N SER A 8 32.57 -3.84 17.34
CA SER A 8 31.92 -3.84 16.03
C SER A 8 30.55 -4.51 16.17
N ASP A 9 29.50 -3.70 16.22
CA ASP A 9 28.14 -4.15 16.48
C ASP A 9 27.45 -4.52 15.15
N ALA A 10 27.96 -5.58 14.50
CA ALA A 10 27.39 -6.19 13.29
C ALA A 10 26.12 -7.02 13.58
N SER A 11 25.30 -6.60 14.55
CA SER A 11 24.19 -7.39 15.10
C SER A 11 22.80 -6.77 14.88
N ARG A 12 22.63 -5.83 13.94
CA ARG A 12 21.32 -5.20 13.67
C ARG A 12 20.62 -5.65 12.40
N LEU A 13 20.98 -6.80 11.85
CA LEU A 13 20.13 -7.48 10.88
C LEU A 13 18.99 -8.19 11.62
N ARG A 14 17.99 -7.41 12.08
CA ARG A 14 16.66 -7.97 12.29
C ARG A 14 15.97 -7.97 10.93
N PRO A 15 15.60 -9.13 10.36
CA PRO A 15 14.71 -9.14 9.22
C PRO A 15 13.44 -8.38 9.64
N THR A 16 13.00 -7.44 8.80
CA THR A 16 11.75 -6.68 8.86
C THR A 16 10.57 -7.65 8.90
N ARG A 17 10.35 -8.30 10.05
CA ARG A 17 9.41 -9.42 10.22
C ARG A 17 7.94 -9.00 10.08
N GLY A 18 7.65 -7.71 9.99
CA GLY A 18 6.30 -7.15 9.81
C GLY A 18 6.00 -6.63 8.40
N PHE A 19 6.96 -5.95 7.76
CA PHE A 19 6.72 -5.22 6.51
C PHE A 19 6.23 -6.14 5.37
N GLY A 20 6.81 -7.33 5.24
CA GLY A 20 6.41 -8.28 4.20
C GLY A 20 5.08 -9.01 4.44
N ARG A 21 4.45 -8.92 5.62
CA ARG A 21 3.17 -9.61 5.90
C ARG A 21 1.96 -8.68 5.73
N GLY A 22 2.01 -7.46 6.25
CA GLY A 22 0.94 -6.46 6.08
C GLY A 22 0.82 -5.99 4.64
N ALA A 23 1.94 -5.54 4.05
CA ALA A 23 1.99 -5.12 2.64
C ALA A 23 1.54 -6.24 1.69
N ALA A 24 1.91 -7.51 1.95
CA ALA A 24 1.46 -8.63 1.14
C ALA A 24 -0.06 -8.89 1.24
N CYS A 25 -0.68 -8.63 2.40
CA CYS A 25 -2.12 -8.74 2.60
C CYS A 25 -2.89 -7.60 1.92
N LEU A 26 -2.40 -6.36 2.04
CA LEU A 26 -2.93 -5.21 1.31
C LEU A 26 -2.79 -5.43 -0.20
N GLU A 27 -1.60 -5.77 -0.68
CA GLU A 27 -1.36 -6.06 -2.09
C GLU A 27 -2.27 -7.17 -2.62
N SER A 28 -2.41 -8.28 -1.88
CA SER A 28 -3.29 -9.38 -2.29
C SER A 28 -4.76 -8.93 -2.38
N ALA A 29 -5.20 -8.10 -1.42
CA ALA A 29 -6.54 -7.52 -1.43
C ALA A 29 -6.73 -6.53 -2.59
N LEU A 30 -5.73 -5.68 -2.85
CA LEU A 30 -5.74 -4.71 -3.94
C LEU A 30 -5.64 -5.38 -5.31
N GLU A 31 -4.91 -6.48 -5.43
CA GLU A 31 -4.78 -7.27 -6.66
C GLU A 31 -6.07 -8.05 -6.94
N ALA A 32 -6.68 -8.64 -5.91
CA ALA A 32 -8.01 -9.24 -6.03
C ALA A 32 -9.03 -8.18 -6.45
N LEU A 33 -9.00 -6.99 -5.86
CA LEU A 33 -9.83 -5.85 -6.27
C LEU A 33 -9.56 -5.48 -7.73
N GLU A 34 -8.30 -5.31 -8.14
CA GLU A 34 -7.96 -4.95 -9.51
C GLU A 34 -8.51 -5.97 -10.53
N ARG A 35 -8.28 -7.27 -10.30
CA ARG A 35 -8.82 -8.33 -11.16
C ARG A 35 -10.33 -8.21 -11.28
N GLU A 36 -11.02 -8.03 -10.16
CA GLU A 36 -12.48 -7.88 -10.12
C GLU A 36 -12.99 -6.60 -10.80
N LEU A 37 -12.18 -5.54 -10.82
CA LEU A 37 -12.49 -4.31 -11.53
C LEU A 37 -12.26 -4.43 -13.05
N THR A 38 -11.50 -5.42 -13.52
CA THR A 38 -11.18 -5.60 -14.96
C THR A 38 -12.15 -6.50 -15.72
N VAL A 39 -12.95 -7.33 -15.05
CA VAL A 39 -13.93 -8.23 -15.70
C VAL A 39 -15.12 -7.42 -16.24
N GLU A 40 -15.37 -7.41 -17.56
CA GLU A 40 -16.39 -6.54 -18.20
C GLU A 40 -17.85 -6.99 -18.09
N GLU A 41 -18.19 -8.04 -17.33
CA GLU A 41 -19.58 -8.51 -17.26
C GLU A 41 -20.50 -7.54 -16.48
N GLU A 42 -21.43 -6.91 -17.23
CA GLU A 42 -22.51 -6.03 -16.77
C GLU A 42 -23.43 -6.65 -15.70
N SER A 43 -23.34 -7.96 -15.48
CA SER A 43 -24.33 -8.74 -14.72
C SER A 43 -24.28 -8.59 -13.20
N ARG A 44 -23.23 -8.02 -12.57
CA ARG A 44 -23.23 -7.94 -11.09
C ARG A 44 -22.62 -6.66 -10.54
N ALA A 45 -23.21 -5.50 -10.83
CA ALA A 45 -23.00 -4.29 -10.01
C ALA A 45 -23.23 -4.56 -8.51
N SER A 46 -24.25 -5.38 -8.18
CA SER A 46 -24.53 -5.87 -6.82
C SER A 46 -23.42 -6.76 -6.25
N GLY A 47 -22.88 -7.68 -7.07
CA GLY A 47 -21.77 -8.56 -6.69
C GLY A 47 -20.45 -7.82 -6.53
N LEU A 48 -20.16 -6.84 -7.39
CA LEU A 48 -19.02 -5.94 -7.23
C LEU A 48 -19.15 -5.16 -5.93
N ARG A 49 -20.28 -4.50 -5.68
CA ARG A 49 -20.51 -3.76 -4.43
C ARG A 49 -20.32 -4.61 -3.19
N ALA A 50 -20.87 -5.83 -3.16
CA ALA A 50 -20.71 -6.74 -2.03
C ALA A 50 -19.24 -7.14 -1.80
N ARG A 51 -18.47 -7.34 -2.87
CA ARG A 51 -17.02 -7.62 -2.78
C ARG A 51 -16.25 -6.41 -2.25
N LEU A 52 -16.52 -5.22 -2.77
CA LEU A 52 -15.88 -3.98 -2.30
C LEU A 52 -16.19 -3.71 -0.82
N LEU A 53 -17.45 -3.92 -0.39
CA LEU A 53 -17.86 -3.79 1.01
C LEU A 53 -17.15 -4.79 1.94
N ARG A 54 -16.88 -6.00 1.46
CA ARG A 54 -16.10 -6.99 2.22
C ARG A 54 -14.61 -6.62 2.27
N ALA A 55 -14.05 -6.07 1.20
CA ALA A 55 -12.63 -5.72 1.14
C ALA A 55 -12.28 -4.45 1.94
N LEU A 56 -13.18 -3.46 1.99
CA LEU A 56 -12.91 -2.16 2.59
C LEU A 56 -12.41 -2.21 4.06
N PRO A 57 -12.99 -3.02 4.97
CA PRO A 57 -12.47 -3.14 6.33
C PRO A 57 -11.04 -3.68 6.39
N PHE A 58 -10.68 -4.63 5.54
CA PHE A 58 -9.32 -5.17 5.47
C PHE A 58 -8.35 -4.11 5.00
N VAL A 59 -8.67 -3.41 3.90
CA VAL A 59 -7.83 -2.30 3.40
C VAL A 59 -7.63 -1.23 4.47
N ARG A 60 -8.67 -0.88 5.23
CA ARG A 60 -8.53 0.09 6.34
C ARG A 60 -7.65 -0.43 7.47
N ALA A 61 -7.77 -1.70 7.84
CA ALA A 61 -6.98 -2.28 8.92
C ALA A 61 -5.49 -2.33 8.56
N GLU A 62 -5.16 -2.73 7.33
CA GLU A 62 -3.76 -2.73 6.84
C GLU A 62 -3.18 -1.32 6.83
N LEU A 63 -3.92 -0.34 6.31
CA LEU A 63 -3.47 1.05 6.30
C LEU A 63 -3.30 1.63 7.71
N GLU A 64 -4.12 1.22 8.68
CA GLU A 64 -3.94 1.60 10.07
C GLU A 64 -2.66 0.97 10.65
N GLU A 65 -2.38 -0.31 10.38
CA GLU A 65 -1.14 -0.97 10.82
C GLU A 65 0.11 -0.32 10.22
N GLU A 66 0.03 0.12 8.96
CA GLU A 66 1.14 0.80 8.28
C GLU A 66 1.33 2.26 8.71
N GLU A 67 0.25 3.01 8.87
CA GLU A 67 0.30 4.47 9.02
C GLU A 67 0.09 4.98 10.46
N ALA A 68 -0.40 4.14 11.39
CA ALA A 68 -0.59 4.55 12.78
C ALA A 68 0.75 4.98 13.41
N PRO A 69 0.72 5.80 14.48
CA PRO A 69 1.93 6.18 15.20
C PRO A 69 2.71 4.94 15.67
N GLY A 70 3.97 4.83 15.26
CA GLY A 70 4.80 3.64 15.52
C GLY A 70 4.46 2.44 14.63
N GLY A 71 3.73 2.66 13.55
CA GLY A 71 3.47 1.68 12.49
C GLY A 71 4.63 1.57 11.51
N LEU A 72 4.46 0.71 10.51
CA LEU A 72 5.52 0.32 9.57
C LEU A 72 6.19 1.50 8.85
N LEU A 73 5.42 2.54 8.49
CA LEU A 73 6.00 3.70 7.80
C LEU A 73 6.82 4.59 8.74
N ASP A 74 6.53 4.59 10.04
CA ASP A 74 7.36 5.29 11.02
C ASP A 74 8.67 4.52 11.25
N ASP A 75 8.63 3.18 11.28
CA ASP A 75 9.83 2.34 11.33
C ASP A 75 10.77 2.61 10.14
N VAL A 76 10.22 2.71 8.92
CA VAL A 76 11.00 3.08 7.72
C VAL A 76 11.66 4.45 7.87
N LEU A 77 10.98 5.43 8.48
CA LEU A 77 11.56 6.76 8.70
C LEU A 77 12.59 6.81 9.82
N LEU A 78 12.48 5.92 10.80
CA LEU A 78 13.50 5.74 11.84
C LEU A 78 14.79 5.15 11.25
N GLU A 79 14.66 4.25 10.28
CA GLU A 79 15.80 3.63 9.59
C GLU A 79 16.43 4.55 8.54
N ASP A 80 15.61 5.20 7.70
CA ASP A 80 16.08 6.18 6.71
C ASP A 80 15.17 7.43 6.63
N PRO A 81 15.55 8.53 7.33
CA PRO A 81 14.83 9.79 7.27
C PRO A 81 14.76 10.42 5.88
N ALA A 82 15.67 10.08 4.96
CA ALA A 82 15.66 10.62 3.60
C ALA A 82 14.45 10.13 2.78
N LEU A 83 13.78 9.06 3.23
CA LEU A 83 12.56 8.54 2.61
C LEU A 83 11.29 9.33 2.97
N ALA A 84 11.36 10.32 3.87
CA ALA A 84 10.21 11.13 4.30
C ALA A 84 9.32 11.65 3.16
N PRO A 85 9.85 12.26 2.08
CA PRO A 85 9.01 12.73 0.98
C PRO A 85 8.24 11.61 0.26
N ARG A 86 8.78 10.39 0.26
CA ARG A 86 8.19 9.21 -0.39
C ARG A 86 7.13 8.56 0.49
N VAL A 87 7.40 8.41 1.79
CA VAL A 87 6.42 7.98 2.79
C VAL A 87 5.20 8.92 2.78
N ASP A 88 5.44 10.22 2.76
CA ASP A 88 4.37 11.22 2.65
C ASP A 88 3.55 11.08 1.36
N ARG A 89 4.22 10.76 0.25
CA ARG A 89 3.54 10.49 -1.02
C ARG A 89 2.69 9.23 -0.95
N LEU A 90 3.18 8.17 -0.31
CA LEU A 90 2.46 6.91 -0.12
C LEU A 90 1.21 7.11 0.75
N ARG A 91 1.34 7.77 1.91
CA ARG A 91 0.20 8.15 2.78
C ARG A 91 -0.87 8.98 2.05
N ARG A 92 -0.46 9.86 1.12
CA ARG A 92 -1.41 10.61 0.26
C ARG A 92 -2.12 9.70 -0.74
N LEU A 93 -1.42 8.72 -1.31
CA LEU A 93 -1.98 7.74 -2.23
C LEU A 93 -2.97 6.81 -1.53
N HIS A 94 -2.65 6.30 -0.34
CA HIS A 94 -3.55 5.46 0.47
C HIS A 94 -4.89 6.15 0.76
N ARG A 95 -4.84 7.39 1.28
CA ARG A 95 -6.04 8.21 1.50
C ARG A 95 -6.82 8.46 0.22
N LYS A 96 -6.14 8.62 -0.92
CA LYS A 96 -6.79 8.82 -2.22
C LYS A 96 -7.49 7.54 -2.71
N LEU A 97 -6.86 6.38 -2.56
CA LEU A 97 -7.42 5.08 -2.90
C LEU A 97 -8.65 4.77 -2.06
N LEU A 98 -8.59 4.97 -0.74
CA LEU A 98 -9.73 4.80 0.17
C LEU A 98 -10.93 5.64 -0.28
N ARG A 99 -10.74 6.94 -0.55
CA ARG A 99 -11.82 7.81 -1.04
C ARG A 99 -12.44 7.31 -2.34
N HIS A 100 -11.65 6.75 -3.25
CA HIS A 100 -12.17 6.24 -4.52
C HIS A 100 -12.89 4.91 -4.38
N LEU A 101 -12.41 4.04 -3.50
CA LEU A 101 -13.07 2.80 -3.15
C LEU A 101 -14.45 3.09 -2.53
N GLU A 102 -14.50 3.98 -1.53
CA GLU A 102 -15.73 4.45 -0.90
C GLU A 102 -16.67 5.12 -1.90
N GLY A 103 -16.15 6.00 -2.75
CA GLY A 103 -16.92 6.65 -3.80
C GLY A 103 -17.52 5.68 -4.82
N LEU A 104 -16.79 4.62 -5.18
CA LEU A 104 -17.31 3.57 -6.06
C LEU A 104 -18.40 2.73 -5.36
N ILE A 105 -18.24 2.42 -4.07
CA ILE A 105 -19.26 1.72 -3.27
C ILE A 105 -20.55 2.54 -3.19
N ALA A 106 -20.44 3.84 -2.95
CA ALA A 106 -21.59 4.77 -2.91
C ALA A 106 -22.27 4.86 -4.28
N LEU A 107 -21.49 5.03 -5.35
CA LEU A 107 -22.01 5.08 -6.71
C LEU A 107 -22.77 3.81 -7.10
N LEU A 108 -22.26 2.64 -6.72
CA LEU A 108 -22.93 1.35 -6.91
C LEU A 108 -24.20 1.18 -6.06
N ALA A 109 -24.36 1.97 -4.98
CA ALA A 109 -25.55 1.95 -4.13
C ALA A 109 -26.67 2.84 -4.67
N GLU A 110 -26.33 4.02 -5.21
CA GLU A 110 -27.30 5.02 -5.66
C GLU A 110 -28.00 4.66 -6.96
N ALA A 111 -27.26 4.14 -7.95
CA ALA A 111 -27.85 3.74 -9.23
C ALA A 111 -26.95 2.75 -9.98
N PRO A 112 -27.22 1.44 -9.95
CA PRO A 112 -26.56 0.49 -10.84
C PRO A 112 -26.81 0.77 -12.33
N ALA A 113 -27.73 1.69 -12.66
CA ALA A 113 -28.10 2.08 -14.02
C ALA A 113 -27.13 3.07 -14.70
N ASP A 114 -26.28 3.81 -13.96
CA ASP A 114 -25.25 4.68 -14.58
C ASP A 114 -23.96 3.88 -14.88
N ALA A 115 -24.12 2.87 -15.73
CA ALA A 115 -23.04 1.98 -16.16
C ALA A 115 -21.80 2.75 -16.68
N PRO A 116 -21.91 3.86 -17.45
CA PRO A 116 -20.75 4.63 -17.88
C PRO A 116 -19.99 5.32 -16.73
N ARG A 117 -20.69 5.87 -15.73
CA ARG A 117 -20.02 6.49 -14.57
C ARG A 117 -19.37 5.45 -13.69
N VAL A 118 -20.04 4.31 -13.44
CA VAL A 118 -19.48 3.16 -12.71
C VAL A 118 -18.23 2.65 -13.43
N GLN A 119 -18.29 2.46 -14.75
CA GLN A 119 -17.17 1.97 -15.55
C GLN A 119 -15.97 2.93 -15.51
N ARG A 120 -16.20 4.25 -15.56
CA ARG A 120 -15.14 5.25 -15.43
C ARG A 120 -14.49 5.24 -14.04
N ALA A 121 -15.31 5.19 -12.98
CA ALA A 121 -14.82 5.11 -11.61
C ALA A 121 -14.00 3.83 -11.38
N ARG A 122 -14.48 2.70 -11.90
CA ARG A 122 -13.81 1.39 -11.89
C ARG A 122 -12.45 1.42 -12.57
N ARG A 123 -12.40 1.87 -13.83
CA ARG A 123 -11.15 2.00 -14.60
C ARG A 123 -10.15 2.94 -13.93
N ARG A 124 -10.63 4.02 -13.30
CA ARG A 124 -9.80 4.95 -12.54
C ARG A 124 -9.20 4.30 -11.31
N LEU A 125 -10.01 3.59 -10.51
CA LEU A 125 -9.54 2.88 -9.33
C LEU A 125 -8.50 1.82 -9.70
N ALA A 126 -8.78 0.98 -10.70
CA ALA A 126 -7.82 -0.03 -11.18
C ALA A 126 -6.48 0.57 -11.62
N ARG A 127 -6.50 1.71 -12.34
CA ARG A 127 -5.26 2.40 -12.74
C ARG A 127 -4.48 2.91 -11.53
N GLU A 128 -5.16 3.44 -10.52
CA GLU A 128 -4.51 3.99 -9.33
C GLU A 128 -3.96 2.89 -8.42
N LEU A 129 -4.62 1.73 -8.35
CA LEU A 129 -4.08 0.53 -7.66
C LEU A 129 -2.78 0.05 -8.30
N ARG A 130 -2.73 -0.06 -9.63
CA ARG A 130 -1.48 -0.38 -10.34
C ARG A 130 -0.36 0.62 -10.08
N GLN A 131 -0.71 1.91 -9.99
CA GLN A 131 0.29 2.95 -9.73
C GLN A 131 0.80 2.88 -8.29
N HIS A 132 -0.10 2.65 -7.33
CA HIS A 132 0.26 2.44 -5.93
C HIS A 132 1.21 1.26 -5.76
N ARG A 133 0.91 0.09 -6.35
CA ARG A 133 1.79 -1.08 -6.32
C ARG A 133 3.21 -0.77 -6.81
N ARG A 134 3.33 -0.08 -7.95
CA ARG A 134 4.64 0.33 -8.49
C ARG A 134 5.39 1.30 -7.58
N ASP A 135 4.64 2.18 -6.91
CA ASP A 135 5.23 3.17 -6.00
C ASP A 135 5.70 2.52 -4.69
N GLU A 136 4.97 1.52 -4.20
CA GLU A 136 5.31 0.72 -3.03
C GLU A 136 6.47 -0.23 -3.30
N GLU A 137 6.45 -0.98 -4.41
CA GLU A 137 7.57 -1.82 -4.86
C GLU A 137 8.86 -0.99 -4.98
N ARG A 138 8.77 0.23 -5.51
CA ARG A 138 9.93 1.10 -5.62
C ARG A 138 10.43 1.61 -4.26
N LEU A 139 9.52 1.92 -3.34
CA LEU A 139 9.89 2.33 -1.98
C LEU A 139 10.60 1.18 -1.25
N LEU A 140 10.06 -0.02 -1.37
CA LEU A 140 10.65 -1.25 -0.82
C LEU A 140 12.02 -1.53 -1.40
N LEU A 141 12.17 -1.49 -2.72
CA LEU A 141 13.45 -1.67 -3.38
C LEU A 141 14.45 -0.62 -2.92
N ASP A 142 14.08 0.66 -2.83
CA ASP A 142 14.99 1.71 -2.40
C ASP A 142 15.38 1.55 -0.92
N ALA A 143 14.46 1.13 -0.05
CA ALA A 143 14.74 0.83 1.36
C ALA A 143 15.67 -0.38 1.52
N HIS A 144 15.54 -1.40 0.68
CA HIS A 144 16.37 -2.61 0.73
C HIS A 144 17.70 -2.50 -0.05
N CYS A 145 17.76 -1.67 -1.10
CA CYS A 145 18.98 -1.48 -1.89
C CYS A 145 19.98 -0.51 -1.25
N LEU A 146 19.56 0.28 -0.25
CA LEU A 146 20.49 1.06 0.59
C LEU A 146 21.41 0.18 1.45
N ASP A 147 21.12 -1.13 1.58
CA ASP A 147 21.95 -2.09 2.33
C ASP A 147 23.07 -2.75 1.48
N VAL A 148 23.22 -2.40 0.19
CA VAL A 148 24.24 -3.01 -0.70
C VAL A 148 25.42 -2.07 -1.03
N GLY A 149 25.49 -0.91 -0.38
CA GLY A 149 26.41 0.18 -0.73
C GLY A 149 27.45 0.52 0.34
N GLY A 150 28.05 -0.46 1.01
CA GLY A 150 29.03 -0.19 2.06
C GLY A 150 30.08 -1.28 2.23
N GLU A 151 30.99 -1.42 1.25
CA GLU A 151 32.45 -1.60 1.47
C GLU A 151 33.18 -1.69 0.13
N GLY A 152 34.01 -0.68 -0.15
CA GLY A 152 35.02 -0.68 -1.20
C GLY A 152 35.44 0.75 -1.54
N PRO A 153 36.75 1.10 -1.59
CA PRO A 153 37.96 0.30 -1.39
C PRO A 153 38.55 0.36 0.03
#